data_AF-A0A351F1D1-F1
#
_entry.id   AF-A0A351F1D1-F1
#
_cell.length_a   1.000
_cell.length_b   1.000
_cell.length_c   1.000
_cell.angle_alpha   90.00
_cell.angle_beta   90.00
_cell.angle_gamma   90.00
#
_symmetry.space_group_name_H-M   'P 1'
#
loop_
_entity.id
_entity.type
_entity.pdbx_description
1 polymer ?
#
loop_
_entity_poly.entity_id
_entity_poly.type
_entity_poly.pdbx_seq_one_letter_code
_entity_poly.pdbx_strand_id
1 'polypeptide(L)'
;MTQKKNLITVEGMTKKALLPILGLPSIKVLNKKLKPYEKLIGKKTGWYYDCKQVELIISLLGPKKVIDADTIDSIENSNNPVLRRIAAFENKVA
;
A
#
# COMPACT_ATOMS: atom_id res chain seq x y z
N MET A 1 4.55 -34.56 6.36
CA MET A 1 3.65 -33.39 6.25
C MET A 1 4.40 -32.29 5.52
N THR A 2 4.13 -32.12 4.22
CA THR A 2 4.90 -31.22 3.37
C THR A 2 4.46 -29.78 3.62
N GLN A 3 5.37 -28.97 4.17
CA GLN A 3 5.15 -27.54 4.35
C GLN A 3 4.72 -26.93 3.01
N LYS A 4 3.47 -26.45 2.93
CA LYS A 4 3.03 -25.56 1.85
C LYS A 4 3.84 -24.28 1.99
N LYS A 5 5.00 -24.24 1.35
CA LYS A 5 5.64 -22.98 0.98
C LYS A 5 4.66 -22.29 0.04
N ASN A 6 3.85 -21.37 0.58
CA ASN A 6 3.19 -20.37 -0.23
C ASN A 6 4.30 -19.45 -0.76
N LEU A 7 5.07 -19.95 -1.73
CA LEU A 7 5.78 -19.07 -2.64
C LEU A 7 4.66 -18.29 -3.33
N ILE A 8 4.54 -17.02 -2.98
CA ILE A 8 3.94 -16.02 -3.85
C ILE A 8 4.83 -16.05 -5.09
N THR A 9 4.51 -16.91 -6.04
CA THR A 9 5.18 -16.92 -7.33
C THR A 9 4.95 -15.54 -7.94
N VAL A 10 6.06 -14.86 -8.19
CA VAL A 10 6.18 -13.44 -8.59
C VAL A 10 5.76 -13.28 -10.06
N GLU A 11 4.62 -13.85 -10.45
CA GLU A 11 4.16 -13.83 -11.84
C GLU A 11 2.79 -13.15 -12.01
N GLY A 12 2.12 -12.83 -10.91
CA GLY A 12 0.89 -12.04 -10.95
C GLY A 12 -0.15 -12.48 -9.92
N MET A 13 -1.25 -11.75 -9.85
CA MET A 13 -2.33 -11.99 -8.90
C MET A 13 -3.68 -12.09 -9.59
N THR A 14 -4.49 -13.06 -9.18
CA THR A 14 -5.87 -13.19 -9.69
C THR A 14 -6.79 -12.17 -9.02
N LYS A 15 -7.91 -11.88 -9.69
CA LYS A 15 -9.00 -11.05 -9.12
C LYS A 15 -9.46 -11.52 -7.75
N LYS A 16 -9.53 -12.84 -7.54
CA LYS A 16 -9.98 -13.44 -6.27
C LYS A 16 -8.99 -13.17 -5.14
N ALA A 17 -7.69 -13.21 -5.43
CA ALA A 17 -6.64 -12.91 -4.45
C ALA A 17 -6.53 -11.41 -4.13
N LEU A 18 -6.92 -10.53 -5.06
CA LEU A 18 -6.99 -9.08 -4.83
C LEU A 18 -8.13 -8.66 -3.89
N LEU A 19 -9.23 -9.43 -3.81
CA LEU A 19 -10.40 -9.08 -3.00
C LEU A 19 -10.08 -8.82 -1.51
N PRO A 20 -9.41 -9.73 -0.78
CA PRO A 20 -9.09 -9.49 0.63
C PRO A 20 -8.12 -8.31 0.81
N ILE A 21 -7.17 -8.11 -0.10
CA ILE A 21 -6.19 -7.02 -0.03
C ILE A 21 -6.86 -5.65 -0.16
N LEU A 22 -7.86 -5.57 -1.05
CA LEU A 22 -8.61 -4.35 -1.32
C LEU A 22 -9.85 -4.18 -0.42
N GLY A 23 -10.12 -5.13 0.49
CA GLY A 23 -11.31 -5.14 1.32
C GLY A 23 -12.62 -5.20 0.51
N LEU A 24 -12.63 -5.87 -0.64
CA LEU A 24 -13.79 -5.92 -1.54
C LEU A 24 -14.58 -7.23 -1.37
N PRO A 25 -15.92 -7.16 -1.35
CA PRO A 25 -16.76 -8.33 -1.06
C PRO A 25 -16.91 -9.30 -2.24
N SER A 26 -16.66 -8.87 -3.49
CA SER A 26 -16.80 -9.74 -4.66
C SER A 26 -16.04 -9.24 -5.89
N ILE A 27 -15.80 -10.17 -6.84
CA ILE A 27 -15.21 -9.86 -8.16
C ILE A 27 -16.08 -8.88 -8.96
N LYS A 28 -17.40 -8.92 -8.81
CA LYS A 28 -18.33 -7.98 -9.48
C LYS A 28 -18.04 -6.55 -9.04
N VAL A 29 -17.85 -6.33 -7.75
CA VAL A 29 -17.50 -5.02 -7.18
C VAL A 29 -16.12 -4.57 -7.66
N LEU A 30 -15.14 -5.48 -7.66
CA LEU A 30 -13.81 -5.20 -8.20
C LEU A 30 -13.88 -4.75 -9.67
N ASN A 31 -14.59 -5.48 -10.54
CA ASN A 31 -14.73 -5.10 -11.95
C ASN A 31 -15.40 -3.73 -12.13
N LYS A 32 -16.44 -3.43 -11.33
CA LYS A 32 -17.11 -2.13 -11.38
C LYS A 32 -16.15 -1.00 -10.98
N LYS A 33 -15.31 -1.21 -9.96
CA LYS A 33 -14.29 -0.24 -9.53
C LYS A 33 -13.11 -0.11 -10.49
N LEU A 34 -12.74 -1.18 -11.20
CA LEU A 34 -11.65 -1.17 -12.18
C LEU A 34 -12.07 -0.58 -13.54
N LYS A 35 -13.36 -0.64 -13.90
CA LYS A 35 -13.88 -0.18 -15.20
C LYS A 35 -13.39 1.22 -15.64
N PRO A 36 -13.33 2.24 -14.76
CA PRO A 36 -12.81 3.56 -15.13
C PRO A 36 -11.31 3.58 -15.46
N TYR A 37 -10.56 2.60 -14.96
CA TYR A 37 -9.10 2.54 -15.02
C TYR A 37 -8.56 1.48 -15.99
N GLU A 38 -9.42 0.77 -16.74
CA GLU A 38 -9.01 -0.34 -17.62
C GLU A 38 -7.95 0.09 -18.65
N LYS A 39 -8.03 1.32 -19.17
CA LYS A 39 -7.02 1.86 -20.10
C LYS A 39 -5.65 2.07 -19.45
N LEU A 40 -5.62 2.40 -18.15
CA LEU A 40 -4.39 2.63 -17.39
C LEU A 40 -3.75 1.32 -16.92
N ILE A 41 -4.57 0.37 -16.49
CA ILE A 41 -4.11 -0.95 -16.01
C ILE A 41 -3.62 -1.81 -17.19
N GLY A 42 -4.26 -1.68 -18.35
CA GLY A 42 -3.94 -2.49 -19.52
C GLY A 42 -4.60 -3.87 -19.50
N LYS A 43 -4.16 -4.73 -20.42
CA LYS A 43 -4.76 -6.05 -20.63
C LYS A 43 -4.20 -7.06 -19.63
N LYS A 44 -5.08 -7.92 -19.10
CA LYS A 44 -4.72 -9.06 -18.25
C LYS A 44 -4.19 -10.23 -19.08
N THR A 45 -3.31 -11.05 -18.50
CA THR A 45 -2.86 -12.31 -19.10
C THR A 45 -3.70 -13.45 -18.54
N GLY A 46 -4.67 -13.94 -19.32
CA GLY A 46 -5.61 -14.97 -18.87
C GLY A 46 -6.45 -14.51 -17.66
N TRP A 47 -6.18 -15.10 -16.49
CA TRP A 47 -6.87 -14.79 -15.23
C TRP A 47 -6.07 -13.90 -14.27
N TYR A 48 -4.86 -13.50 -14.66
CA TYR A 48 -3.87 -12.86 -13.81
C TYR A 48 -3.60 -11.40 -14.24
N TYR A 49 -3.39 -10.55 -13.24
CA TYR A 49 -2.74 -9.26 -13.39
C TYR A 49 -1.26 -9.41 -13.06
N ASP A 50 -0.37 -8.85 -13.87
CA ASP A 50 1.06 -8.86 -13.58
C ASP A 50 1.39 -8.00 -12.33
N CYS A 51 2.62 -8.06 -11.85
CA CYS A 51 3.04 -7.34 -10.64
C CYS A 51 2.82 -5.82 -10.73
N LYS A 52 3.13 -5.18 -11.87
CA LYS A 52 2.95 -3.73 -12.04
C LYS A 52 1.47 -3.35 -12.06
N GLN A 53 0.65 -4.17 -12.70
CA GLN A 53 -0.81 -4.02 -12.70
C GLN A 53 -1.37 -4.15 -11.29
N VAL A 54 -0.89 -5.13 -10.52
CA VAL A 54 -1.31 -5.33 -9.13
C VAL A 54 -0.93 -4.14 -8.25
N GLU A 55 0.30 -3.64 -8.34
CA GLU A 55 0.76 -2.44 -7.63
C GLU A 55 -0.10 -1.22 -7.96
N LEU A 56 -0.42 -1.02 -9.24
CA LEU A 56 -1.29 0.07 -9.68
C LEU A 56 -2.71 -0.10 -9.14
N ILE A 57 -3.27 -1.31 -9.19
CA ILE A 57 -4.62 -1.60 -8.67
C ILE A 57 -4.69 -1.31 -7.16
N ILE A 58 -3.67 -1.70 -6.39
CA ILE A 58 -3.59 -1.43 -4.95
C ILE A 58 -3.45 0.07 -4.70
N SER A 59 -2.67 0.79 -5.50
CA SER A 59 -2.51 2.24 -5.36
C SER A 59 -3.81 3.00 -5.65
N LEU A 60 -4.62 2.51 -6.60
CA LEU A 60 -5.88 3.14 -6.99
C LEU A 60 -7.04 2.81 -6.03
N LEU A 61 -7.15 1.55 -5.62
CA LEU A 61 -8.32 1.02 -4.91
C LEU A 61 -8.04 0.57 -3.49
N GLY A 62 -6.77 0.40 -3.13
CA GLY A 62 -6.37 -0.01 -1.80
C GLY A 62 -6.71 1.06 -0.75
N PRO A 63 -6.71 0.68 0.53
CA PRO A 63 -6.89 1.64 1.60
C PRO A 63 -5.80 2.70 1.47
N LYS A 64 -6.20 3.94 1.18
CA LYS A 64 -5.29 5.07 1.30
C LYS A 64 -4.90 5.09 2.76
N LYS A 65 -3.63 4.78 3.06
CA LYS A 65 -3.06 5.16 4.35
C LYS A 65 -3.16 6.68 4.38
N VAL A 66 -4.18 7.18 5.08
CA VAL A 66 -4.15 8.54 5.57
C VAL A 66 -2.99 8.52 6.54
N ILE A 67 -1.84 9.00 6.09
CA ILE A 67 -0.79 9.34 7.02
C ILE A 67 -1.34 10.59 7.69
N ASP A 68 -1.81 10.45 8.94
CA ASP A 68 -2.21 11.61 9.72
C ASP A 68 -1.05 12.59 9.70
N ALA A 69 -1.33 13.84 9.33
CA ALA A 69 -0.32 14.90 9.19
C ALA A 69 0.52 15.01 10.48
N ASP A 70 -0.08 14.73 11.64
CA ASP A 70 0.56 14.68 12.96
C ASP A 70 1.73 13.69 13.04
N THR A 71 1.71 12.62 12.23
CA THR A 71 2.82 11.65 12.16
C THR A 71 3.98 12.20 11.34
N ILE A 72 3.71 13.02 10.31
CA ILE A 72 4.74 13.68 9.51
C ILE A 72 5.43 14.77 10.34
N ASP A 73 4.65 15.58 11.06
CA ASP A 73 5.20 16.59 11.98
C ASP A 73 6.05 15.96 13.09
N SER A 74 5.65 14.79 13.61
CA SER A 74 6.45 14.05 14.59
C SER A 74 7.78 13.54 13.99
N ILE A 75 7.80 13.14 12.73
CA ILE A 75 9.01 12.66 12.05
C ILE A 75 9.93 13.84 11.68
N GLU A 76 9.38 14.97 11.22
CA GLU A 76 10.17 16.18 10.95
C GLU A 76 10.74 16.79 12.23
N ASN A 77 9.95 16.87 13.30
CA ASN A 77 10.44 17.37 14.59
C ASN A 77 11.48 16.45 15.23
N SER A 78 11.34 15.13 15.07
CA SER A 78 12.30 14.16 15.61
C SER A 78 13.63 14.15 14.86
N ASN A 79 13.63 14.51 13.58
CA ASN A 79 14.82 14.50 12.72
C ASN A 79 15.51 15.85 12.60
N ASN A 80 14.96 16.93 13.15
CA ASN A 80 15.62 18.22 13.14
C ASN A 80 16.72 18.28 14.23
N PRO A 81 18.01 18.21 13.87
CA PRO A 81 19.11 18.20 14.83
C PRO A 81 19.19 19.51 15.64
N VAL A 82 18.61 20.60 15.14
CA VAL A 82 18.54 21.89 15.83
C VAL A 82 17.62 21.80 17.05
N LEU A 83 16.44 21.17 16.91
CA LEU A 83 15.50 20.99 18.02
C LEU A 83 16.08 20.09 19.11
N ARG A 84 16.83 19.04 18.73
CA ARG A 84 17.56 18.20 19.71
C ARG A 84 18.61 18.99 20.48
N ARG A 85 19.31 19.93 19.82
CA ARG A 85 20.32 20.78 20.48
C ARG A 85 19.69 21.80 21.43
N ILE A 86 18.51 22.35 21.09
CA ILE A 86 17.76 23.27 21.95
C ILE A 86 17.25 22.53 23.20
N ALA A 87 16.58 21.39 23.03
CA ALA A 87 16.08 20.58 24.16
C ALA A 87 17.20 20.07 25.09
N ALA A 88 18.38 19.77 24.53
CA ALA A 88 19.56 19.41 25.32
C ALA A 88 20.19 20.60 26.06
N PHE A 89 19.99 21.82 25.57
CA PHE A 89 20.41 23.04 26.26
C PHE A 89 19.45 23.40 27.40
N GLU A 90 18.15 23.32 27.16
CA GLU A 90 17.11 23.60 28.18
C GLU A 90 17.22 22.65 29.38
N ASN A 91 17.50 21.37 29.17
CA ASN A 91 17.73 20.41 30.26
C ASN A 91 19.02 20.63 31.05
N LYS A 92 19.96 21.45 30.56
CA LYS A 92 21.19 21.79 31.30
C LYS A 92 21.06 23.05 32.14
N VAL A 93 19.99 23.83 31.96
CA VAL A 93 19.75 25.10 32.64
C VAL A 93 18.71 24.96 33.78
N ALA A 94 18.09 23.78 33.91
CA ALA A 94 17.19 23.44 35.01
C ALA A 94 17.93 22.85 36.22
#